data_AF-A0A835TBP2-F1
#
_entry.id   AF-A0A835TBP2-F1
#
_cell.length_a   1.000
_cell.length_b   1.000
_cell.length_c   1.000
_cell.angle_alpha   90.00
_cell.angle_beta   90.00
_cell.angle_gamma   90.00
#
_symmetry.space_group_name_H-M   'P 1'
#
loop_
_entity.id
_entity.type
_entity.pdbx_description
1 polymer ?
#
loop_
_entity_poly.entity_id
_entity_poly.type
_entity_poly.pdbx_seq_one_letter_code
_entity_poly.pdbx_strand_id
1 'polypeptide(L)'
;MQPLVNSPAMEAALRVFRRLYAVGLNTSNAPACTMPEFNEGKCLMSIAPGSRFKEANIGAPNVTVVRGRIGIAPLPGSTRVLDRSSMALVRCDKQICPLADGEVEEDGQMVPVNRPSTLASAIILINGLSPLQYQFFAYQLFALLTALRITDAQTVLLENNGA
;
A
#
# COMPACT_ATOMS: atom_id res chain seq x y z
N MET A 1 4.35 -1.16 -22.06
CA MET A 1 5.36 -1.67 -21.11
C MET A 1 5.50 -3.17 -21.31
N GLN A 2 6.72 -3.72 -21.34
CA GLN A 2 6.91 -5.17 -21.37
C GLN A 2 6.57 -5.79 -20.01
N PRO A 3 5.91 -6.96 -19.98
CA PRO A 3 5.69 -7.72 -18.74
C PRO A 3 7.03 -8.12 -18.10
N LEU A 4 7.21 -7.81 -16.81
CA LEU A 4 8.43 -8.12 -16.05
C LEU A 4 8.38 -9.48 -15.34
N VAL A 5 7.47 -10.36 -15.77
CA VAL A 5 7.23 -11.67 -15.15
C VAL A 5 8.41 -12.63 -15.33
N ASN A 6 9.20 -12.48 -16.39
CA ASN A 6 10.42 -13.24 -16.62
C ASN A 6 11.66 -12.37 -16.36
N SER A 7 11.76 -11.86 -15.13
CA SER A 7 12.90 -11.04 -14.69
C SER A 7 13.52 -11.62 -13.42
N PRO A 8 14.81 -11.32 -13.15
CA PRO A 8 15.45 -11.69 -11.90
C PRO A 8 14.67 -11.21 -10.67
N ALA A 9 13.99 -10.06 -10.77
CA ALA A 9 13.17 -9.53 -9.67
C ALA A 9 11.94 -10.40 -9.38
N MET A 10 11.27 -10.93 -10.41
CA MET A 10 10.16 -11.87 -10.21
C MET A 10 10.65 -13.18 -9.60
N GLU A 11 11.81 -13.68 -10.04
CA GLU A 11 12.41 -14.87 -9.45
C GLU A 11 12.74 -14.67 -7.96
N ALA A 12 13.32 -13.52 -7.61
CA ALA A 12 13.59 -13.17 -6.21
C ALA A 12 12.31 -13.08 -5.38
N ALA A 13 11.24 -12.46 -5.90
CA ALA A 13 9.94 -12.42 -5.23
C ALA A 13 9.37 -13.82 -5.00
N LEU A 14 9.37 -14.68 -6.03
CA LEU A 14 8.91 -16.07 -5.91
C LEU A 14 9.72 -16.87 -4.89
N ARG A 15 11.02 -16.60 -4.77
CA ARG A 15 11.88 -17.22 -3.76
C ARG A 15 11.44 -16.86 -2.34
N VAL A 16 11.07 -15.60 -2.10
CA VAL A 16 10.50 -15.17 -0.81
C VAL A 16 9.17 -15.87 -0.56
N PHE A 17 8.26 -15.88 -1.52
CA PHE A 17 6.97 -16.58 -1.39
C PHE A 17 7.14 -18.07 -1.07
N ARG A 18 8.07 -18.77 -1.75
CA ARG A 18 8.35 -20.18 -1.48
C ARG A 18 8.89 -20.40 -0.06
N ARG A 19 9.76 -19.51 0.43
CA ARG A 19 10.26 -19.58 1.82
C ARG A 19 9.15 -19.35 2.83
N LEU A 20 8.27 -18.37 2.60
CA LEU A 20 7.10 -18.11 3.44
C LEU A 20 6.15 -19.30 3.47
N TYR A 21 5.88 -19.91 2.30
CA TYR A 21 5.06 -21.10 2.20
C TYR A 21 5.67 -22.28 2.98
N ALA A 22 6.98 -22.48 2.89
CA ALA A 22 7.68 -23.57 3.58
C ALA A 22 7.61 -23.48 5.11
N VAL A 23 7.52 -22.28 5.68
CA VAL A 23 7.38 -22.06 7.13
C VAL A 23 5.92 -21.88 7.57
N GLY A 24 4.99 -21.85 6.62
CA GLY A 24 3.56 -21.76 6.89
C GLY A 24 2.98 -23.05 7.48
N LEU A 25 1.77 -22.95 8.02
CA LEU A 25 1.03 -24.13 8.46
C LEU A 25 0.62 -24.95 7.23
N ASN A 26 1.22 -26.14 7.07
CA ASN A 26 0.92 -27.06 5.96
C ASN A 26 -0.20 -28.07 6.29
N THR A 27 -1.01 -27.79 7.30
CA THR A 27 -2.13 -28.66 7.69
C THR A 27 -3.39 -28.26 6.93
N SER A 28 -4.20 -29.25 6.53
CA SER A 28 -5.49 -29.02 5.85
C SER A 28 -6.47 -28.16 6.66
N ASN A 29 -6.26 -28.07 7.98
CA ASN A 29 -7.13 -27.36 8.92
C ASN A 29 -6.55 -26.00 9.34
N ALA A 30 -5.42 -25.58 8.77
CA ALA A 30 -4.89 -24.25 9.04
C ALA A 30 -5.90 -23.20 8.58
N PRO A 31 -6.19 -22.16 9.39
CA PRO A 31 -7.02 -21.07 8.93
C PRO A 31 -6.36 -20.44 7.70
N ALA A 32 -7.17 -20.14 6.67
CA ALA A 32 -6.67 -19.48 5.47
C ALA A 32 -6.19 -18.04 5.75
N CYS A 33 -6.36 -17.56 7.00
CA CYS A 33 -6.06 -16.22 7.47
C CYS A 33 -6.58 -15.14 6.53
N THR A 34 -7.77 -15.41 5.98
CA THR A 34 -8.55 -14.41 5.28
C THR A 34 -9.21 -13.50 6.30
N MET A 35 -9.93 -12.49 5.82
CA MET A 35 -10.47 -11.45 6.69
C MET A 35 -11.42 -11.95 7.79
N PRO A 36 -12.32 -12.93 7.54
CA PRO A 36 -13.12 -13.54 8.59
C PRO A 36 -12.26 -14.13 9.73
N GLU A 37 -11.28 -14.98 9.44
CA GLU A 37 -10.46 -15.62 10.48
C GLU A 37 -9.59 -14.59 11.22
N PHE A 38 -9.10 -13.56 10.53
CA PHE A 38 -8.42 -12.44 11.19
C PHE A 38 -9.36 -11.68 12.13
N ASN A 39 -10.58 -11.36 11.69
CA ASN A 39 -11.57 -10.65 12.49
C ASN A 39 -12.02 -11.45 13.73
N GLU A 40 -12.00 -12.78 13.65
CA GLU A 40 -12.23 -13.71 14.75
C GLU A 40 -11.01 -13.90 15.68
N GLY A 41 -9.87 -13.27 15.37
CA GLY A 41 -8.66 -13.34 16.19
C GLY A 41 -7.87 -14.66 16.03
N LYS A 42 -8.13 -15.44 14.97
CA LYS A 42 -7.44 -16.71 14.71
C LYS A 42 -6.06 -16.54 14.08
N CYS A 43 -5.72 -15.34 13.62
CA CYS A 43 -4.49 -15.06 12.89
C CYS A 43 -3.78 -13.83 13.44
N LEU A 44 -2.46 -13.92 13.59
CA LEU A 44 -1.62 -12.82 14.08
C LEU A 44 -1.55 -11.63 13.11
N MET A 45 -1.49 -11.91 11.79
CA MET A 45 -1.38 -10.87 10.76
C MET A 45 -2.23 -11.21 9.53
N SER A 46 -2.57 -10.17 8.75
CA SER A 46 -3.14 -10.29 7.42
C SER A 46 -2.50 -9.27 6.48
N ILE A 47 -2.19 -9.69 5.25
CA ILE A 47 -1.75 -8.79 4.17
C ILE A 47 -2.99 -8.43 3.36
N ALA A 48 -3.52 -7.23 3.57
CA ALA A 48 -4.79 -6.83 2.99
C ALA A 48 -4.84 -5.33 2.63
N PRO A 49 -5.76 -4.92 1.73
CA PRO A 49 -6.00 -3.50 1.46
C PRO A 49 -6.50 -2.74 2.70
N GLY A 50 -6.24 -1.44 2.76
CA GLY A 50 -6.65 -0.58 3.89
C GLY A 50 -8.16 -0.57 4.17
N SER A 51 -9.02 -0.89 3.20
CA SER A 51 -10.47 -1.03 3.41
C SER A 51 -10.82 -2.09 4.47
N ARG A 52 -9.97 -3.12 4.62
CA ARG A 52 -10.16 -4.19 5.60
C ARG A 52 -9.93 -3.73 7.04
N PHE A 53 -9.06 -2.75 7.24
CA PHE A 53 -8.94 -2.09 8.54
C PHE A 53 -10.26 -1.43 8.95
N LYS A 54 -10.95 -0.78 8.00
CA LYS A 54 -12.26 -0.18 8.27
C LYS A 54 -13.26 -1.27 8.64
N GLU A 55 -13.40 -2.32 7.83
CA GLU A 55 -14.29 -3.45 8.09
C GLU A 55 -14.09 -4.03 9.49
N ALA A 56 -12.84 -4.26 9.90
CA ALA A 56 -12.52 -4.80 11.22
C ALA A 56 -12.86 -3.84 12.38
N ASN A 57 -13.01 -2.53 12.11
CA ASN A 57 -13.33 -1.53 13.14
C ASN A 57 -14.82 -1.08 13.14
N ILE A 58 -15.53 -1.19 12.02
CA ILE A 58 -16.94 -0.77 11.91
C ILE A 58 -17.93 -1.93 11.79
N GLY A 59 -17.45 -3.17 11.63
CA GLY A 59 -18.29 -4.36 11.60
C GLY A 59 -19.14 -4.52 12.87
N ALA A 60 -20.13 -5.41 12.80
CA ALA A 60 -21.00 -5.67 13.95
C ALA A 60 -20.15 -6.09 15.17
N PRO A 61 -20.45 -5.59 16.39
CA PRO A 61 -19.61 -5.82 17.58
C PRO A 61 -19.36 -7.29 17.93
N ASN A 62 -20.26 -8.18 17.50
CA ASN A 62 -20.19 -9.63 17.67
C ASN A 62 -19.42 -10.36 16.54
N VAL A 63 -18.91 -9.64 15.52
CA VAL A 63 -18.24 -10.20 14.34
C VAL A 63 -16.72 -9.94 14.34
N THR A 64 -16.24 -8.94 15.08
CA THR A 64 -14.82 -8.55 15.08
C THR A 64 -14.26 -8.41 16.50
N VAL A 65 -13.50 -9.42 16.96
CA VAL A 65 -12.83 -9.40 18.27
C VAL A 65 -11.59 -8.50 18.28
N VAL A 66 -11.13 -8.11 17.09
CA VAL A 66 -9.93 -7.30 16.84
C VAL A 66 -10.23 -5.79 16.77
N ARG A 67 -11.50 -5.38 16.88
CA ARG A 67 -11.90 -3.96 16.86
C ARG A 67 -11.14 -3.15 17.91
N GLY A 68 -10.54 -2.03 17.47
CA GLY A 68 -9.71 -1.17 18.33
C GLY A 68 -8.38 -1.80 18.77
N ARG A 69 -8.00 -2.97 18.24
CA ARG A 69 -6.79 -3.72 18.61
C ARG A 69 -5.89 -4.05 17.40
N ILE A 70 -6.05 -3.32 16.30
CA ILE A 70 -5.31 -3.54 15.05
C ILE A 70 -4.40 -2.34 14.79
N GLY A 71 -3.15 -2.62 14.40
CA GLY A 71 -2.24 -1.66 13.79
C GLY A 71 -2.09 -1.92 12.28
N ILE A 72 -1.61 -0.91 11.56
CA ILE A 72 -1.22 -1.04 10.15
C ILE A 72 0.28 -0.74 10.06
N ALA A 73 1.00 -1.50 9.27
CA ALA A 73 2.39 -1.24 8.93
C ALA A 73 2.61 -1.35 7.42
N PRO A 74 3.58 -0.61 6.85
CA PRO A 74 4.00 -0.82 5.46
C PRO A 74 4.49 -2.25 5.25
N LEU A 75 4.39 -2.74 4.00
CA LEU A 75 5.06 -3.98 3.65
C LEU A 75 6.59 -3.85 3.82
N PRO A 76 7.28 -4.94 4.19
CA PRO A 76 8.74 -4.97 4.13
C PRO A 76 9.22 -4.55 2.74
N GLY A 77 10.27 -3.72 2.69
CA GLY A 77 10.90 -3.34 1.44
C GLY A 77 12.08 -4.24 1.08
N SER A 78 12.81 -3.86 0.04
CA SER A 78 13.98 -4.58 -0.46
C SER A 78 15.18 -3.65 -0.62
N THR A 79 16.36 -4.15 -0.25
CA THR A 79 17.68 -3.52 -0.50
C THR A 79 18.18 -3.71 -1.92
N ARG A 80 17.43 -4.45 -2.75
CA ARG A 80 17.72 -4.64 -4.16
C ARG A 80 16.49 -4.40 -5.03
N VAL A 81 16.68 -3.73 -6.16
CA VAL A 81 15.61 -3.36 -7.10
C VAL A 81 15.97 -3.79 -8.51
N LEU A 82 14.97 -3.90 -9.38
CA LEU A 82 15.19 -4.14 -10.80
C LEU A 82 15.61 -2.83 -11.48
N ASP A 83 16.83 -2.76 -11.97
CA ASP A 83 17.22 -1.73 -12.93
C ASP A 83 16.67 -2.14 -14.30
N ARG A 84 15.80 -1.30 -14.86
CA ARG A 84 15.12 -1.57 -16.14
C ARG A 84 16.05 -1.40 -17.34
N SER A 85 17.16 -0.66 -17.20
CA SER A 85 18.10 -0.46 -18.29
C SER A 85 18.97 -1.69 -18.51
N SER A 86 19.52 -2.26 -17.42
CA SER A 86 20.31 -3.49 -17.44
C SER A 86 19.48 -4.77 -17.34
N MET A 87 18.19 -4.66 -16.98
CA MET A 87 17.32 -5.80 -16.62
C MET A 87 17.89 -6.68 -15.50
N ALA A 88 18.74 -6.10 -14.66
CA ALA A 88 19.41 -6.78 -13.56
C ALA A 88 18.88 -6.33 -12.19
N LEU A 89 19.01 -7.22 -11.22
CA LEU A 89 18.71 -6.95 -9.82
C LEU A 89 19.94 -6.25 -9.21
N VAL A 90 19.83 -4.97 -8.93
CA VAL A 90 20.95 -4.13 -8.44
C VAL A 90 20.74 -3.73 -6.99
N ARG A 91 21.81 -3.41 -6.27
CA ARG A 91 21.70 -2.88 -4.89
C ARG A 91 21.07 -1.49 -4.94
N CYS A 92 20.23 -1.21 -3.98
CA CYS A 92 19.58 0.07 -3.81
C CYS A 92 20.58 1.07 -3.22
N ASP A 93 20.64 2.26 -3.80
CA ASP A 93 21.42 3.39 -3.31
C ASP A 93 20.64 4.69 -3.55
N LYS A 94 21.20 5.84 -3.17
CA LYS A 94 20.53 7.13 -3.30
C LYS A 94 20.25 7.54 -4.76
N GLN A 95 20.99 6.99 -5.73
CA GLN A 95 20.82 7.30 -7.15
C GLN A 95 19.79 6.37 -7.80
N ILE A 96 19.85 5.08 -7.49
CA ILE A 96 18.97 4.03 -8.02
C ILE A 96 17.59 4.09 -7.36
N CYS A 97 17.55 4.36 -6.05
CA CYS A 97 16.33 4.41 -5.24
C CYS A 97 16.18 5.77 -4.52
N PRO A 98 15.99 6.88 -5.25
CA PRO A 98 15.93 8.21 -4.64
C PRO A 98 14.73 8.40 -3.70
N LEU A 99 13.72 7.54 -3.79
CA LEU A 99 12.51 7.54 -2.97
C LEU A 99 12.49 6.41 -1.93
N ALA A 100 13.62 5.73 -1.70
CA ALA A 100 13.70 4.77 -0.62
C ALA A 100 13.46 5.47 0.72
N ASP A 101 12.66 4.83 1.57
CA ASP A 101 12.34 5.32 2.90
C ASP A 101 12.95 4.34 3.90
N GLY A 102 13.86 4.79 4.76
CA GLY A 102 14.57 3.97 5.73
C GLY A 102 15.73 3.12 5.18
N GLU A 103 16.52 2.57 6.10
CA GLU A 103 17.74 1.80 5.81
C GLU A 103 17.80 0.54 6.69
N VAL A 104 18.53 -0.48 6.24
CA VAL A 104 18.84 -1.69 7.01
C VAL A 104 20.34 -1.97 6.95
N GLU A 105 20.90 -2.49 8.03
CA GLU A 105 22.30 -2.91 8.06
C GLU A 105 22.46 -4.26 7.33
N GLU A 106 23.30 -4.28 6.30
CA GLU A 106 23.74 -5.49 5.60
C GLU A 106 25.27 -5.45 5.50
N ASP A 107 25.94 -6.46 6.06
CA ASP A 107 27.40 -6.59 6.05
C ASP A 107 28.14 -5.36 6.61
N GLY A 108 27.59 -4.76 7.68
CA GLY A 108 28.16 -3.57 8.33
C GLY A 108 27.91 -2.25 7.58
N GLN A 109 27.09 -2.26 6.53
CA GLN A 109 26.71 -1.07 5.76
C GLN A 109 25.21 -0.82 5.84
N MET A 110 24.84 0.44 6.09
CA MET A 110 23.44 0.87 5.97
C MET A 110 23.04 0.95 4.49
N VAL A 111 22.00 0.20 4.11
CA VAL A 111 21.48 0.14 2.74
C VAL A 111 20.08 0.69 2.69
N PRO A 112 19.77 1.62 1.76
CA PRO A 112 18.42 2.08 1.53
C PRO A 112 17.47 0.94 1.19
N VAL A 113 16.26 1.01 1.73
CA VAL A 113 15.23 0.00 1.53
C VAL A 113 14.12 0.57 0.64
N ASN A 114 14.00 0.05 -0.57
CA ASN A 114 12.91 0.41 -1.46
C ASN A 114 11.62 -0.30 -1.02
N ARG A 115 10.62 0.49 -0.62
CA ARG A 115 9.29 0.00 -0.24
C ARG A 115 8.30 0.30 -1.36
N PRO A 116 7.34 -0.60 -1.63
CA PRO A 116 6.24 -0.26 -2.54
C PRO A 116 5.47 0.91 -1.93
N SER A 117 5.15 1.93 -2.74
CA SER A 117 4.19 2.93 -2.31
C SER A 117 2.83 2.23 -2.19
N THR A 118 2.36 2.05 -0.97
CA THR A 118 1.02 1.50 -0.74
C THR A 118 0.02 2.58 -1.14
N LEU A 119 -0.39 2.59 -2.41
CA LEU A 119 -1.45 3.45 -2.95
C LEU A 119 -2.84 3.17 -2.37
N ALA A 120 -2.95 2.29 -1.37
CA ALA A 120 -4.09 2.30 -0.46
C ALA A 120 -3.81 3.40 0.57
N SER A 121 -4.34 4.61 0.49
CA SER A 121 -5.78 4.88 0.38
C SER A 121 -6.01 6.37 0.08
N ALA A 122 -6.57 6.70 -1.07
CA ALA A 122 -7.41 7.89 -1.17
C ALA A 122 -8.81 7.39 -1.52
N ILE A 123 -9.64 7.18 -0.51
CA ILE A 123 -11.06 6.88 -0.68
C ILE A 123 -11.82 8.12 -0.27
N ILE A 124 -12.42 8.80 -1.23
CA ILE A 124 -13.29 9.94 -0.97
C ILE A 124 -14.72 9.42 -0.84
N LEU A 125 -15.32 9.63 0.32
CA LEU A 125 -16.70 9.26 0.60
C LEU A 125 -17.55 10.52 0.55
N ILE A 126 -18.43 10.62 -0.45
CA ILE A 126 -19.38 11.73 -0.58
C ILE A 126 -20.71 11.28 -0.01
N ASN A 127 -21.24 12.05 0.94
CA ASN A 127 -22.54 11.76 1.55
C ASN A 127 -23.68 12.02 0.55
N GLY A 128 -24.36 10.95 0.12
CA GLY A 128 -25.48 11.00 -0.82
C GLY A 128 -26.72 11.73 -0.30
N LEU A 129 -26.80 12.03 1.00
CA LEU A 129 -27.89 12.85 1.58
C LEU A 129 -27.66 14.36 1.43
N SER A 130 -26.49 14.78 0.93
CA SER A 130 -26.19 16.20 0.72
C SER A 130 -26.91 16.74 -0.53
N PRO A 131 -27.25 18.04 -0.59
CA PRO A 131 -27.77 18.64 -1.83
C PRO A 131 -26.85 18.38 -3.04
N LEU A 132 -27.44 18.13 -4.22
CA LEU A 132 -26.73 17.69 -5.43
C LEU A 132 -25.56 18.62 -5.82
N GLN A 133 -25.73 19.93 -5.64
CA GLN A 133 -24.69 20.93 -5.91
C GLN A 133 -23.40 20.68 -5.13
N TYR A 134 -23.49 20.27 -3.86
CA TYR A 134 -22.33 20.01 -3.02
C TYR A 134 -21.66 18.68 -3.36
N GLN A 135 -22.46 17.67 -3.74
CA GLN A 135 -21.91 16.42 -4.26
C GLN A 135 -21.11 16.68 -5.54
N PHE A 136 -21.68 17.47 -6.45
CA PHE A 136 -21.03 17.85 -7.71
C PHE A 136 -19.70 18.58 -7.51
N PHE A 137 -19.64 19.58 -6.61
CA PHE A 137 -18.38 20.28 -6.30
C PHE A 137 -17.33 19.35 -5.69
N ALA A 138 -17.74 18.44 -4.80
CA ALA A 138 -16.82 17.45 -4.24
C ALA A 138 -16.24 16.53 -5.34
N TYR A 139 -17.08 16.03 -6.26
CA TYR A 139 -16.61 15.25 -7.40
C TYR A 139 -15.64 16.04 -8.29
N GLN A 140 -15.93 17.31 -8.59
CA GLN A 140 -15.05 18.15 -9.41
C GLN A 140 -13.68 18.40 -8.76
N LEU A 141 -13.66 18.73 -7.46
CA LEU A 141 -12.42 18.97 -6.73
C LEU A 141 -11.49 17.75 -6.76
N PHE A 142 -12.03 16.56 -6.50
CA PHE A 142 -11.21 15.35 -6.49
C PHE A 142 -10.84 14.85 -7.89
N ALA A 143 -11.67 15.13 -8.91
CA ALA A 143 -11.27 14.94 -10.30
C ALA A 143 -10.07 15.84 -10.68
N LEU A 144 -10.04 17.08 -10.20
CA LEU A 144 -8.90 18.00 -10.38
C LEU A 144 -7.65 17.55 -9.64
N LEU A 145 -7.76 17.14 -8.37
CA LEU A 145 -6.62 16.72 -7.55
C LEU A 145 -5.97 15.40 -8.01
N THR A 146 -6.69 14.57 -8.78
CA THR A 146 -6.20 13.29 -9.31
C THR A 146 -5.76 13.35 -10.77
N ALA A 147 -5.96 14.50 -11.45
CA ALA A 147 -5.47 14.71 -12.80
C ALA A 147 -3.93 14.81 -12.78
N LEU A 148 -3.25 13.93 -13.52
CA LEU A 148 -1.78 13.74 -13.56
C LEU A 148 -0.95 14.94 -14.07
N ARG A 149 -1.55 16.13 -14.26
CA ARG A 149 -0.87 17.37 -14.63
C ARG A 149 -1.50 18.56 -13.94
N ILE A 150 -1.11 18.81 -12.69
CA ILE A 150 -1.21 20.17 -12.13
C ILE A 150 0.06 20.89 -12.57
N THR A 151 0.03 21.49 -13.77
CA THR A 151 1.16 22.29 -14.28
C THR A 151 1.21 23.71 -13.71
N ASP A 152 0.32 24.09 -12.79
CA ASP A 152 0.52 25.31 -12.02
C ASP A 152 -0.29 25.30 -10.72
N ALA A 153 0.39 25.11 -9.58
CA ALA A 153 -0.24 25.15 -8.27
C ALA A 153 -0.50 26.59 -7.77
N GLN A 154 -0.13 27.62 -8.55
CA GLN A 154 -0.27 29.02 -8.15
C GLN A 154 -1.67 29.62 -8.42
N THR A 155 -2.50 29.03 -9.28
CA THR A 155 -3.83 29.59 -9.59
C THR A 155 -4.97 29.06 -8.71
N VAL A 156 -4.74 28.00 -7.91
CA VAL A 156 -5.82 27.37 -7.12
C VAL A 156 -5.97 27.99 -5.71
N LEU A 157 -5.00 28.78 -5.24
CA LEU A 157 -5.03 29.37 -3.89
C LEU A 157 -5.00 30.90 -3.83
N LEU A 158 -5.04 31.60 -4.97
CA LEU A 158 -5.04 33.07 -4.98
C LEU A 158 -6.08 33.65 -5.92
N GLU A 159 -7.36 33.43 -5.62
CA GLU A 159 -8.40 34.43 -5.89
C GLU A 159 -9.38 34.48 -4.71
N ASN A 160 -8.89 35.07 -3.62
CA ASN A 160 -9.73 35.84 -2.72
C ASN A 160 -9.21 37.27 -2.84
N ASN A 161 -9.92 38.14 -3.56
CA ASN A 161 -10.00 39.60 -3.34
C ASN A 161 -10.85 40.28 -4.43
N GLY A 162 -12.07 40.70 -4.07
CA GLY A 162 -12.70 41.91 -4.63
C GLY A 162 -13.85 41.73 -5.63
N ALA A 163 -15.09 41.67 -5.11
CA ALA A 163 -16.22 42.56 -5.43
C ALA A 163 -17.46 42.13 -4.62
#